data_AF-A4ZZP6-F1
#
_entry.id   AF-A4ZZP6-F1
#
_cell.length_a   1.000
_cell.length_b   1.000
_cell.length_c   1.000
_cell.angle_alpha   90.00
_cell.angle_beta   90.00
_cell.angle_gamma   90.00
#
_symmetry.space_group_name_H-M   'P 1'
#
loop_
_entity.id
_entity.type
_entity.pdbx_description
1 polymer ?
#
loop_
_entity_poly.entity_id
_entity_poly.type
_entity_poly.pdbx_seq_one_letter_code
_entity_poly.pdbx_strand_id
1 'polypeptide(L)'
;DMEIILRYVAYAVFTGDSSVLEDRCLNGLRETYLALGVPGASVAEGVRKMKDAAIALVNDRNGITPGDCSAPVSEIGTYFDRAASAVG
;
A
#
# COMPACT_ATOMS: atom_id res chain seq x y z
N ASP A 1 11.61 4.67 2.24
CA ASP A 1 10.33 5.01 1.60
C ASP A 1 9.36 3.84 1.50
N MET A 2 9.79 2.70 0.98
CA MET A 2 8.94 1.50 0.89
C MET A 2 8.33 1.09 2.24
N GLU A 3 9.11 1.10 3.32
CA GLU A 3 8.61 0.87 4.68
C GLU A 3 7.60 1.93 5.14
N ILE A 4 7.81 3.20 4.77
CA ILE A 4 6.88 4.28 5.11
C ILE A 4 5.53 4.05 4.43
N ILE A 5 5.53 3.71 3.13
CA ILE A 5 4.31 3.36 2.40
C ILE A 5 3.62 2.17 3.05
N LEU A 6 4.36 1.09 3.36
CA LEU A 6 3.80 -0.10 4.01
C LEU A 6 3.15 0.23 5.37
N ARG A 7 3.80 1.08 6.17
CA ARG A 7 3.28 1.55 7.45
C ARG A 7 1.97 2.33 7.31
N TYR A 8 1.88 3.25 6.35
CA TYR A 8 0.65 4.02 6.12
C TYR A 8 -0.47 3.18 5.49
N VAL A 9 -0.14 2.18 4.67
CA VAL A 9 -1.12 1.19 4.21
C VAL A 9 -1.66 0.39 5.41
N ALA A 10 -0.80 -0.07 6.32
CA ALA A 10 -1.25 -0.76 7.53
C ALA A 10 -2.14 0.12 8.43
N TYR A 11 -1.85 1.42 8.52
CA TYR A 11 -2.74 2.37 9.21
C TYR A 11 -4.09 2.50 8.53
N ALA A 12 -4.14 2.62 7.20
CA ALA A 12 -5.39 2.72 6.45
C ALA A 12 -6.25 1.46 6.61
N VAL A 13 -5.64 0.27 6.61
CA VAL A 13 -6.32 -1.01 6.89
C VAL A 13 -6.85 -1.04 8.32
N PHE A 14 -6.07 -0.58 9.30
CA PHE A 14 -6.50 -0.56 10.70
C PHE A 14 -7.66 0.41 10.95
N THR A 15 -7.68 1.56 10.27
CA THR A 15 -8.75 2.55 10.39
C THR A 15 -9.94 2.29 9.48
N GLY A 16 -9.79 1.42 8.47
CA GLY A 16 -10.79 1.21 7.41
C GLY A 16 -11.01 2.43 6.53
N ASP A 17 -10.00 3.28 6.39
CA ASP A 17 -10.08 4.56 5.69
C ASP A 17 -8.71 5.02 5.16
N SER A 18 -8.67 5.55 3.93
CA SER A 18 -7.42 5.93 3.27
C SER A 18 -6.90 7.32 3.64
N SER A 19 -7.65 8.16 4.36
CA SER A 19 -7.26 9.56 4.60
C SER A 19 -5.88 9.68 5.22
N VAL A 20 -5.53 8.79 6.17
CA VAL A 20 -4.21 8.79 6.81
C VAL A 20 -3.08 8.50 5.83
N LEU A 21 -3.31 7.64 4.83
CA LEU A 21 -2.37 7.33 3.76
C LEU A 21 -2.27 8.53 2.80
N GLU A 22 -3.39 9.08 2.37
CA GLU A 22 -3.43 10.20 1.42
C GLU A 22 -2.82 11.47 1.99
N ASP A 23 -3.33 11.94 3.12
CA ASP A 23 -2.99 13.25 3.70
C ASP A 23 -1.57 13.33 4.24
N ARG A 24 -1.08 12.22 4.82
CA ARG A 24 0.20 12.21 5.55
C ARG A 24 1.35 11.52 4.82
N CYS A 25 1.07 10.74 3.77
CA CYS A 25 2.11 10.03 3.04
C CYS A 25 2.13 10.35 1.54
N LEU A 26 0.98 10.38 0.86
CA LEU A 26 0.94 10.49 -0.60
C LEU A 26 0.89 11.92 -1.11
N ASN A 27 0.28 12.83 -0.35
CA ASN A 27 0.14 14.22 -0.74
C ASN A 27 1.52 14.90 -0.93
N GLY A 28 1.82 15.35 -2.15
CA GLY A 28 3.10 15.97 -2.51
C GLY A 28 4.26 15.00 -2.73
N LEU A 29 4.04 13.69 -2.62
CA LEU A 29 5.13 12.70 -2.71
C LEU A 29 5.69 12.61 -4.13
N ARG A 30 4.82 12.70 -5.16
CA ARG A 30 5.24 12.72 -6.56
C ARG A 30 6.13 13.93 -6.87
N GLU A 31 5.72 15.11 -6.43
CA GLU A 31 6.47 16.35 -6.61
C GLU A 31 7.83 16.28 -5.92
N THR A 32 7.87 15.67 -4.73
CA THR A 32 9.11 15.41 -3.98
C THR A 32 10.04 14.49 -4.75
N TYR A 33 9.53 13.37 -5.29
CA TYR A 33 10.33 12.44 -6.09
C TYR A 33 10.86 13.07 -7.37
N LEU A 34 10.02 13.87 -8.06
CA LEU A 34 10.46 14.61 -9.24
C LEU A 34 11.58 15.59 -8.90
N ALA A 35 11.47 16.33 -7.78
CA ALA A 35 12.50 17.28 -7.35
C ALA A 35 13.82 16.61 -6.97
N LEU A 36 13.77 15.38 -6.44
CA LEU A 36 14.94 14.60 -6.05
C LEU A 36 15.51 13.71 -7.17
N GLY A 37 14.89 13.69 -8.34
CA GLY A 37 15.28 12.82 -9.46
C GLY A 37 15.00 11.33 -9.21
N VAL A 38 14.09 11.01 -8.29
CA VAL A 38 13.68 9.64 -8.00
C VAL A 38 12.69 9.16 -9.08
N PRO A 39 12.93 8.01 -9.72
CA PRO A 39 12.04 7.51 -10.77
C PRO A 39 10.74 6.94 -10.17
N GLY A 40 9.66 7.74 -10.22
CA GLY A 40 8.34 7.38 -9.67
C GLY A 40 7.80 6.03 -10.15
N ALA A 41 8.00 5.69 -11.42
CA ALA A 41 7.62 4.38 -11.97
C ALA A 41 8.33 3.19 -11.28
N SER A 42 9.59 3.36 -10.86
CA SER A 42 10.31 2.30 -10.13
C SER A 42 9.78 2.15 -8.70
N VAL A 43 9.39 3.27 -8.07
CA VAL A 43 8.73 3.25 -6.76
C VAL A 43 7.37 2.58 -6.86
N ALA A 44 6.54 2.94 -7.85
CA ALA A 44 5.24 2.33 -8.11
C ALA A 44 5.36 0.81 -8.31
N GLU A 45 6.35 0.36 -9.08
CA GLU A 45 6.61 -1.07 -9.27
C GLU A 45 7.06 -1.77 -7.99
N GLY A 46 7.86 -1.10 -7.16
CA GLY A 46 8.17 -1.57 -5.82
C GLY A 46 6.90 -1.74 -4.96
N VAL A 47 5.95 -0.80 -5.04
CA VAL A 47 4.68 -0.85 -4.29
C VAL A 47 3.82 -2.03 -4.75
N ARG A 48 3.78 -2.32 -6.05
CA ARG A 48 3.09 -3.52 -6.58
C ARG A 48 3.71 -4.81 -6.06
N LYS A 49 5.03 -4.92 -6.02
CA LYS A 49 5.69 -6.10 -5.43
C LYS A 49 5.39 -6.25 -3.93
N MET A 50 5.31 -5.14 -3.20
CA MET A 50 4.87 -5.18 -1.79
C MET A 50 3.42 -5.63 -1.65
N LYS A 51 2.52 -5.17 -2.55
CA LYS A 51 1.12 -5.62 -2.59
C LYS A 51 1.05 -7.13 -2.74
N ASP A 52 1.74 -7.70 -3.72
CA ASP A 52 1.71 -9.14 -3.99
C ASP A 52 2.21 -9.94 -2.77
N ALA A 53 3.32 -9.51 -2.16
CA ALA A 53 3.86 -10.14 -0.96
C ALA A 53 2.90 -10.01 0.24
N ALA A 54 2.30 -8.84 0.46
CA ALA A 54 1.36 -8.61 1.56
C ALA A 54 0.08 -9.43 1.38
N ILE A 55 -0.49 -9.48 0.17
CA ILE A 55 -1.68 -10.28 -0.14
C ILE A 55 -1.39 -11.77 0.05
N ALA A 56 -0.22 -12.26 -0.36
CA ALA A 56 0.17 -13.65 -0.13
C ALA A 56 0.25 -13.98 1.37
N LEU A 57 0.83 -13.09 2.18
CA LEU A 57 0.92 -13.27 3.63
C LEU A 57 -0.45 -13.24 4.31
N VAL A 58 -1.31 -12.29 3.95
CA VAL A 58 -2.65 -12.14 4.54
C VAL A 58 -3.58 -13.30 4.15
N ASN A 59 -3.36 -13.93 3.00
CA ASN A 59 -4.10 -15.12 2.58
C ASN A 59 -3.52 -16.44 3.11
N ASP A 60 -2.42 -16.42 3.87
CA ASP A 60 -1.93 -17.65 4.49
C ASP A 60 -2.94 -18.14 5.53
N ARG A 61 -3.43 -19.36 5.34
CA ARG A 61 -4.42 -20.01 6.19
C ARG A 61 -3.81 -20.76 7.37
N ASN A 62 -2.47 -20.84 7.43
CA ASN A 62 -1.78 -21.53 8.50
C ASN A 62 -1.97 -20.80 9.83
N GLY A 63 -2.53 -21.51 10.83
CA GLY A 63 -2.67 -20.97 12.19
C GLY A 63 -3.82 -19.99 12.40
N ILE A 64 -4.76 -19.85 11.44
CA ILE A 64 -5.96 -19.02 11.58
C ILE A 64 -7.24 -19.86 11.45
N THR A 65 -8.33 -19.43 12.07
CA THR A 65 -9.65 -20.05 11.88
C THR A 65 -10.10 -19.85 10.42
N PRO A 66 -10.54 -20.90 9.70
CA PRO A 66 -11.01 -20.75 8.33
C PRO A 66 -12.22 -19.80 8.22
N GLY A 67 -12.21 -18.94 7.21
CA GLY A 67 -13.28 -17.98 6.93
C GLY A 67 -13.07 -17.30 5.57
N ASP A 68 -14.05 -16.47 5.18
CA ASP A 68 -13.94 -15.63 3.98
C ASP A 68 -13.32 -14.27 4.35
N CYS A 69 -12.10 -14.03 3.86
CA CYS A 69 -11.39 -12.77 4.01
C CYS A 69 -11.28 -12.00 2.68
N SER A 70 -12.10 -12.32 1.67
CA SER A 70 -12.05 -11.68 0.35
C SER A 70 -12.25 -10.17 0.40
N ALA A 71 -13.17 -9.69 1.25
CA ALA A 71 -13.43 -8.26 1.43
C ALA A 71 -12.21 -7.49 1.98
N PRO A 72 -11.64 -7.83 3.16
CA PRO A 72 -10.46 -7.11 3.66
C PRO A 72 -9.22 -7.29 2.77
N VAL A 73 -9.06 -8.44 2.11
CA VAL A 73 -7.97 -8.63 1.13
C VAL A 73 -8.11 -7.69 -0.07
N SER A 74 -9.33 -7.52 -0.59
CA SER A 74 -9.61 -6.58 -1.68
C SER A 74 -9.35 -5.13 -1.26
N GLU A 75 -9.71 -4.77 -0.02
CA GLU A 75 -9.47 -3.44 0.55
C GLU A 75 -7.97 -3.15 0.68
N ILE A 76 -7.18 -4.08 1.24
CA ILE A 76 -5.71 -3.98 1.32
C ILE A 76 -5.13 -3.73 -0.08
N GLY A 77 -5.55 -4.50 -1.08
CA GLY A 77 -5.11 -4.32 -2.46
C GLY A 77 -5.39 -2.92 -3.01
N THR A 78 -6.55 -2.35 -2.68
CA THR A 78 -6.96 -1.00 -3.09
C THR A 78 -6.04 0.08 -2.51
N TYR A 79 -5.63 -0.04 -1.24
CA TYR A 79 -4.71 0.92 -0.63
C TYR A 79 -3.32 0.89 -1.26
N PHE A 80 -2.81 -0.30 -1.60
CA PHE A 80 -1.56 -0.41 -2.35
C PHE A 80 -1.66 0.18 -3.76
N ASP A 81 -2.78 -0.07 -4.47
CA ASP A 81 -2.99 0.50 -5.81
C ASP A 81 -3.05 2.03 -5.79
N ARG A 82 -3.68 2.60 -4.74
CA ARG A 82 -3.71 4.04 -4.49
C ARG A 82 -2.33 4.62 -4.20
N ALA A 83 -1.49 3.92 -3.43
CA ALA A 83 -0.11 4.34 -3.20
C ALA A 83 0.74 4.29 -4.48
N ALA A 84 0.56 3.25 -5.30
CA ALA A 84 1.29 3.11 -6.56
C ALA A 84 0.88 4.18 -7.59
N SER A 85 -0.41 4.51 -7.68
CA SER A 85 -0.90 5.55 -8.60
C SER A 85 -0.51 6.96 -8.19
N ALA A 86 -0.30 7.22 -6.90
CA ALA A 86 0.13 8.52 -6.41
C ALA A 86 1.58 8.87 -6.77
N VAL A 87 2.44 7.87 -7.01
CA VAL A 87 3.88 8.07 -7.30
C VAL A 87 4.26 7.74 -8.75
N GLY A 88 3.39 6.99 -9.46
CA GLY A 88 3.58 6.56 -10.84
C GLY A 88 3.28 7.61 -11.90
#